data_AF-A0A836L9D0-F1
#
_entry.id   AF-A0A836L9D0-F1
#
_cell.length_a   1.000
_cell.length_b   1.000
_cell.length_c   1.000
_cell.angle_alpha   90.00
_cell.angle_beta   90.00
_cell.angle_gamma   90.00
#
_symmetry.space_group_name_H-M   'P 1'
#
loop_
_entity.id
_entity.type
_entity.pdbx_description
1 polymer ?
#
loop_
_entity_poly.entity_id
_entity_poly.type
_entity_poly.pdbx_seq_one_letter_code
_entity_poly.pdbx_strand_id
1 'polypeptide(L)'
;MDPSIPYSPNGACIQLPVGGDVEVSIANECRIFEELLDAEVAVNMEKLREASRMGIPPAYRGVVYRYLLGVALTDKSSEMTMEELQDKDFQLLNTAYTRMWGRGDEDDDRSGAGGGSHSVGHGASGNVAASHTIRALMTFSTTSMAAAVSATEGNGPLHSSCRYRGMGSGVAGVDADGGNSNGTGVVATPFVYRGPSAVPSLASSATLVAWEECVRALRYCAPYNADRSQWKRMESALAALQMMYCNVSVDHVQLLVLLARQLDRISSSARDTFFTVHALFNVLTQDGNILHDDQTLQTHCGNFLMLFRAVLLPLYEHFTVEGLTTWEWVPSLLTCFFVGRLHPDDVFALWDCYLADMNEHQAMALHPYACLAMLSSMTEVLIEADKTELLYCLEHLPRLDTAAIMRKAVLIRESVYSKGLLSG
;
A
#
# COMPACT_ATOMS: atom_id res chain seq x y z
N MET A 1 54.12 -31.79 -0.72
CA MET A 1 55.03 -31.33 -1.79
C MET A 1 54.15 -30.90 -2.94
N ASP A 2 54.22 -29.61 -3.29
CA ASP A 2 53.80 -29.06 -4.59
C ASP A 2 54.53 -29.79 -5.74
N PRO A 3 54.04 -29.81 -7.00
CA PRO A 3 54.07 -28.58 -7.81
C PRO A 3 53.08 -28.41 -9.00
N SER A 4 52.88 -27.14 -9.36
CA SER A 4 52.98 -26.52 -10.71
C SER A 4 51.79 -26.45 -11.70
N ILE A 5 51.51 -25.18 -12.05
CA ILE A 5 50.66 -24.56 -13.08
C ILE A 5 51.23 -24.78 -14.52
N PRO A 6 50.40 -24.67 -15.59
CA PRO A 6 50.56 -23.55 -16.54
C PRO A 6 49.26 -22.96 -17.18
N TYR A 7 49.23 -21.61 -17.31
CA TYR A 7 48.77 -20.67 -18.38
C TYR A 7 47.69 -21.10 -19.43
N SER A 8 46.74 -20.26 -19.92
CA SER A 8 46.75 -18.86 -20.45
C SER A 8 45.30 -18.47 -20.93
N PRO A 9 44.99 -17.37 -21.68
CA PRO A 9 45.27 -15.92 -21.59
C PRO A 9 44.00 -15.00 -21.77
N ASN A 10 44.19 -13.68 -21.58
CA ASN A 10 43.39 -12.53 -22.08
C ASN A 10 41.95 -12.27 -21.56
N GLY A 11 41.82 -11.18 -20.79
CA GLY A 11 40.56 -10.44 -20.61
C GLY A 11 40.84 -9.13 -19.89
N ALA A 12 40.78 -8.02 -20.62
CA ALA A 12 41.04 -6.67 -20.13
C ALA A 12 40.20 -6.36 -18.89
N CYS A 13 40.86 -6.07 -17.76
CA CYS A 13 40.19 -5.52 -16.58
C CYS A 13 40.00 -4.02 -16.84
N ILE A 14 38.77 -3.62 -17.15
CA ILE A 14 38.36 -2.22 -17.06
C ILE A 14 38.42 -1.86 -15.57
N GLN A 15 39.37 -1.01 -15.20
CA GLN A 15 39.44 -0.43 -13.86
C GLN A 15 38.18 0.41 -13.63
N LEU A 16 37.36 -0.01 -12.65
CA LEU A 16 36.32 0.84 -12.06
C LEU A 16 37.00 2.01 -11.31
N PRO A 17 36.41 3.22 -11.33
CA PRO A 17 36.99 4.36 -10.65
C PRO A 17 36.91 4.20 -9.13
N VAL A 18 37.96 4.71 -8.48
CA VAL A 18 38.28 4.67 -7.06
C VAL A 18 37.13 5.20 -6.19
N GLY A 19 36.65 4.37 -5.25
CA GLY A 19 35.53 4.62 -4.34
C GLY A 19 35.87 5.47 -3.12
N GLY A 20 36.28 6.74 -3.31
CA GLY A 20 36.46 7.70 -2.21
C GLY A 20 35.26 8.60 -1.96
N ASP A 21 34.60 9.07 -3.02
CA ASP A 21 33.60 10.14 -2.92
C ASP A 21 32.18 9.63 -2.56
N VAL A 22 31.87 8.37 -2.88
CA VAL A 22 30.53 7.78 -2.65
C VAL A 22 30.34 7.39 -1.18
N GLU A 23 31.36 6.85 -0.52
CA GLU A 23 31.28 6.46 0.89
C GLU A 23 31.13 7.66 1.83
N VAL A 24 31.79 8.78 1.51
CA VAL A 24 31.69 10.03 2.29
C VAL A 24 30.28 10.65 2.15
N SER A 25 29.64 10.54 0.97
CA SER A 25 28.27 11.03 0.77
C SER A 25 27.26 10.22 1.60
N ILE A 26 27.33 8.89 1.54
CA ILE A 26 26.39 8.00 2.25
C ILE A 26 26.54 8.18 3.78
N ALA A 27 27.77 8.29 4.28
CA ALA A 27 28.02 8.53 5.70
C ALA A 27 27.43 9.87 6.18
N ASN A 28 27.50 10.90 5.32
CA ASN A 28 26.94 12.20 5.64
C ASN A 28 25.39 12.19 5.60
N GLU A 29 24.79 11.44 4.68
CA GLU A 29 23.34 11.24 4.59
C GLU A 29 22.79 10.50 5.82
N CYS A 30 23.45 9.42 6.27
CA CYS A 30 23.07 8.72 7.50
C CYS A 30 23.11 9.64 8.73
N ARG A 31 24.14 10.48 8.81
CA ARG A 31 24.32 11.41 9.94
C ARG A 31 23.18 12.43 10.04
N ILE A 32 22.66 12.92 8.91
CA ILE A 32 21.52 13.86 8.92
C ILE A 32 20.29 13.23 9.57
N PHE A 33 19.97 11.96 9.25
CA PHE A 33 18.83 11.27 9.84
C PHE A 33 19.04 10.94 11.31
N GLU A 34 20.25 10.55 11.73
CA GLU A 34 20.59 10.38 13.14
C GLU A 34 20.36 11.67 13.93
N GLU A 35 20.92 12.79 13.47
CA GLU A 35 20.78 14.10 14.12
C GLU A 35 19.31 14.56 14.21
N LEU A 36 18.49 14.25 13.21
CA LEU A 36 17.06 14.61 13.20
C LEU A 36 16.21 13.71 14.12
N LEU A 37 16.51 12.40 14.18
CA LEU A 37 15.73 11.42 14.93
C LEU A 37 16.12 11.40 16.43
N ASP A 38 17.36 11.75 16.76
CA ASP A 38 17.88 11.84 18.13
C ASP A 38 17.60 13.20 18.80
N ALA A 39 16.82 14.06 18.15
CA ALA A 39 16.43 15.35 18.73
C ALA A 39 15.70 15.17 20.07
N GLU A 40 16.17 15.83 21.13
CA GLU A 40 15.68 15.62 22.50
C GLU A 40 14.22 15.99 22.73
N VAL A 41 13.74 17.04 22.04
CA VAL A 41 12.42 17.63 22.27
C VAL A 41 11.43 17.26 21.18
N ALA A 42 11.75 17.60 19.93
CA ALA A 42 10.86 17.34 18.81
C ALA A 42 11.62 17.12 17.51
N VAL A 43 11.10 16.23 16.67
CA VAL A 43 11.61 15.96 15.33
C VAL A 43 11.21 17.12 14.40
N ASN A 44 12.20 17.72 13.74
CA ASN A 44 11.95 18.78 12.77
C ASN A 44 11.42 18.19 11.45
N MET A 45 10.10 18.21 11.26
CA MET A 45 9.44 17.62 10.09
C MET A 45 9.79 18.30 8.76
N GLU A 46 10.09 19.60 8.77
CA GLU A 46 10.47 20.31 7.54
C GLU A 46 11.82 19.81 7.03
N LYS A 47 12.82 19.72 7.92
CA LYS A 47 14.14 19.17 7.58
C LYS A 47 14.07 17.68 7.27
N LEU A 48 13.23 16.93 7.98
CA LEU A 48 13.02 15.51 7.70
C LEU A 48 12.49 15.31 6.29
N ARG A 49 11.45 16.06 5.88
CA ARG A 49 10.91 16.00 4.52
C ARG A 49 11.95 16.39 3.47
N GLU A 50 12.70 17.46 3.69
CA GLU A 50 13.76 17.88 2.77
C GLU A 50 14.83 16.80 2.58
N ALA A 51 15.31 16.20 3.68
CA ALA A 51 16.25 15.08 3.61
C ALA A 51 15.63 13.86 2.90
N SER A 52 14.36 13.54 3.18
CA SER A 52 13.66 12.40 2.58
C SER A 52 13.48 12.53 1.05
N ARG A 53 13.35 13.75 0.50
CA ARG A 53 13.32 13.97 -0.96
C ARG A 53 14.61 13.51 -1.66
N MET A 54 15.73 13.49 -0.94
CA MET A 54 17.01 13.04 -1.48
C MET A 54 17.20 11.53 -1.34
N GLY A 55 16.28 10.84 -0.67
CA GLY A 55 16.33 9.41 -0.39
C GLY A 55 16.60 9.13 1.09
N ILE A 56 15.97 8.08 1.61
CA ILE A 56 16.13 7.68 3.02
C ILE A 56 17.00 6.42 3.06
N PRO A 57 18.09 6.41 3.87
CA PRO A 57 18.89 5.21 4.04
C PRO A 57 18.04 4.04 4.57
N PRO A 58 18.25 2.79 4.10
CA PRO A 58 17.40 1.65 4.46
C PRO A 58 17.22 1.44 5.97
N ALA A 59 18.25 1.72 6.77
CA ALA A 59 18.21 1.58 8.23
C ALA A 59 17.22 2.54 8.92
N TYR A 60 16.95 3.71 8.33
CA TYR A 60 16.11 4.75 8.92
C TYR A 60 14.67 4.74 8.38
N ARG A 61 14.41 4.09 7.24
CA ARG A 61 13.09 4.11 6.57
C ARG A 61 11.93 3.77 7.48
N GLY A 62 12.04 2.71 8.28
CA GLY A 62 10.95 2.28 9.18
C GLY A 62 10.51 3.38 10.14
N VAL A 63 11.49 4.06 10.76
CA VAL A 63 11.23 5.15 11.73
C VAL A 63 10.76 6.41 11.01
N VAL A 64 11.43 6.80 9.93
CA VAL A 64 11.10 8.00 9.15
C VAL A 64 9.69 7.92 8.56
N TYR A 65 9.29 6.76 8.04
CA TYR A 65 7.93 6.57 7.49
C TYR A 65 6.86 6.73 8.56
N ARG A 66 7.11 6.28 9.80
CA ARG A 66 6.17 6.50 10.91
C ARG A 66 5.95 8.00 11.15
N TYR A 67 7.00 8.83 11.07
CA TYR A 67 6.84 10.28 11.19
C TYR A 67 6.14 10.90 9.98
N LEU A 68 6.55 10.55 8.75
CA LEU A 68 5.96 11.12 7.54
C LEU A 68 4.46 10.79 7.39
N LEU A 69 4.04 9.62 7.89
CA LEU A 69 2.64 9.17 7.89
C LEU A 69 1.86 9.58 9.16
N GLY A 70 2.49 10.27 10.11
CA GLY A 70 1.83 10.71 11.36
C GLY A 70 1.53 9.58 12.34
N VAL A 71 2.15 8.41 12.20
CA VAL A 71 2.06 7.29 13.15
C VAL A 71 2.88 7.57 14.41
N ALA A 72 4.04 8.21 14.27
CA ALA A 72 4.85 8.69 15.38
C ALA A 72 4.62 10.19 15.60
N LEU A 73 4.56 10.60 16.86
CA LEU A 73 4.40 12.01 17.22
C LEU A 73 5.72 12.75 17.15
N THR A 74 5.68 13.94 16.58
CA THR A 74 6.87 14.81 16.44
C THR A 74 7.44 15.22 17.80
N ASP A 75 6.57 15.38 18.81
CA ASP A 75 6.95 15.66 20.20
C ASP A 75 7.33 14.37 20.95
N LYS A 76 8.62 14.27 21.27
CA LYS A 76 9.23 13.12 21.95
C LYS A 76 8.71 12.90 23.37
N SER A 77 8.23 13.96 24.05
CA SER A 77 7.76 13.86 25.43
C SER A 77 6.49 13.00 25.56
N SER A 78 5.73 12.88 24.47
CA SER A 78 4.48 12.11 24.40
C SER A 78 4.61 10.77 23.67
N GLU A 79 5.78 10.49 23.08
CA GLU A 79 6.03 9.33 22.22
C GLU A 79 5.79 8.02 22.99
N MET A 80 6.35 7.88 24.20
CA MET A 80 6.18 6.67 25.03
C MET A 80 4.71 6.37 25.34
N THR A 81 3.94 7.40 25.72
CA THR A 81 2.51 7.23 26.02
C THR A 81 1.71 6.84 24.78
N MET A 82 2.04 7.41 23.62
CA MET A 82 1.40 7.05 22.35
C MET A 82 1.74 5.61 21.95
N GLU A 83 2.99 5.18 22.10
CA GLU A 83 3.39 3.81 21.80
C GLU A 83 2.69 2.78 22.70
N GLU A 84 2.55 3.06 24.00
CA GLU A 84 1.77 2.21 24.91
C GLU A 84 0.29 2.11 24.51
N LEU A 85 -0.28 3.20 23.98
CA LEU A 85 -1.67 3.22 23.51
C LEU A 85 -1.82 2.39 22.24
N GLN A 86 -0.91 2.57 21.28
CA GLN A 86 -0.84 1.79 20.05
C GLN A 86 -0.66 0.29 20.34
N ASP A 87 0.16 -0.07 21.33
CA ASP A 87 0.32 -1.47 21.78
C ASP A 87 -1.00 -2.06 22.27
N LYS A 88 -1.72 -1.34 23.13
CA LYS A 88 -3.02 -1.77 23.65
C LYS A 88 -4.04 -1.94 22.53
N ASP A 89 -4.12 -0.98 21.61
CA ASP A 89 -5.04 -1.03 20.47
C ASP A 89 -4.76 -2.21 19.55
N PHE A 90 -3.48 -2.43 19.23
CA PHE A 90 -3.05 -3.55 18.42
C PHE A 90 -3.33 -4.91 19.10
N GLN A 91 -3.11 -5.01 20.41
CA GLN A 91 -3.44 -6.23 21.18
C GLN A 91 -4.95 -6.50 21.21
N LEU A 92 -5.77 -5.46 21.34
CA LEU A 92 -7.22 -5.60 21.30
C LEU A 92 -7.72 -6.10 19.94
N LEU A 93 -7.17 -5.58 18.84
CA LEU A 93 -7.48 -6.06 17.49
C LEU A 93 -7.12 -7.54 17.32
N ASN A 94 -5.91 -7.94 17.71
CA ASN A 94 -5.50 -9.34 17.65
C ASN A 94 -6.39 -10.25 18.53
N THR A 95 -6.72 -9.81 19.74
CA THR A 95 -7.61 -10.55 20.63
C THR A 95 -9.00 -10.72 20.02
N ALA A 96 -9.53 -9.68 19.38
CA ALA A 96 -10.81 -9.75 18.69
C ALA A 96 -10.76 -10.72 17.50
N TYR A 97 -9.67 -10.69 16.72
CA TYR A 97 -9.43 -11.64 15.63
C TYR A 97 -9.42 -13.08 16.14
N THR A 98 -8.65 -13.39 17.19
CA THR A 98 -8.60 -14.74 17.77
C THR A 98 -9.95 -15.20 18.30
N ARG A 99 -10.76 -14.31 18.88
CA ARG A 99 -12.12 -14.67 19.33
C ARG A 99 -13.08 -14.99 18.18
N MET A 100 -12.90 -14.35 17.03
CA MET A 100 -13.79 -14.49 15.87
C MET A 100 -13.37 -15.61 14.91
N TRP A 101 -12.06 -15.79 14.71
CA TRP A 101 -11.48 -16.71 13.73
C TRP A 101 -10.41 -17.65 14.30
N GLY A 102 -10.00 -17.48 15.55
CA GLY A 102 -9.17 -18.48 16.21
C GLY A 102 -9.97 -19.77 16.32
N ARG A 103 -9.54 -20.81 15.60
CA ARG A 103 -10.04 -22.17 15.83
C ARG A 103 -9.91 -22.41 17.33
N GLY A 104 -11.01 -22.76 17.99
CA GLY A 104 -10.94 -23.32 19.32
C GLY A 104 -10.12 -24.60 19.23
N ASP A 105 -8.83 -24.52 19.55
CA ASP A 105 -8.16 -25.61 20.23
C ASP A 105 -8.82 -25.68 21.61
N GLU A 106 -10.06 -26.16 21.66
CA GLU A 106 -10.57 -26.77 22.87
C GLU A 106 -9.76 -28.05 23.03
N ASP A 107 -8.71 -27.94 23.83
CA ASP A 107 -7.96 -29.06 24.37
C ASP A 107 -8.95 -30.13 24.85
N ASP A 108 -8.93 -31.25 24.12
CA ASP A 108 -9.68 -32.48 24.34
C ASP A 108 -9.13 -33.25 25.56
N ASP A 109 -8.83 -32.52 26.65
CA ASP A 109 -8.32 -33.04 27.93
C ASP A 109 -9.40 -32.96 29.02
N ARG A 110 -10.53 -33.62 28.79
CA ARG A 110 -11.43 -34.05 29.88
C ARG A 110 -11.86 -35.50 29.76
N SER A 111 -10.93 -36.37 30.14
CA SER A 111 -11.28 -37.61 30.83
C SER A 111 -12.00 -37.27 32.14
N GLY A 112 -13.31 -37.54 32.24
CA GLY A 112 -14.05 -37.33 33.50
C GLY A 112 -15.56 -37.48 33.37
N ALA A 113 -16.01 -38.72 33.53
CA ALA A 113 -17.39 -39.20 33.58
C ALA A 113 -18.46 -38.26 34.19
N GLY A 114 -19.64 -38.22 33.55
CA GLY A 114 -20.91 -38.03 34.27
C GLY A 114 -21.99 -37.20 33.57
N GLY A 115 -22.90 -37.88 32.86
CA GLY A 115 -24.35 -37.65 32.93
C GLY A 115 -24.98 -36.31 32.51
N GLY A 116 -25.85 -36.39 31.50
CA GLY A 116 -27.14 -35.67 31.53
C GLY A 116 -27.34 -34.49 30.59
N SER A 117 -28.12 -34.73 29.53
CA SER A 117 -29.30 -33.94 29.11
C SER A 117 -29.21 -32.41 28.96
N HIS A 118 -29.51 -31.96 27.73
CA HIS A 118 -30.09 -30.67 27.33
C HIS A 118 -29.28 -29.38 27.60
N SER A 119 -28.77 -28.73 26.55
CA SER A 119 -29.41 -27.54 26.01
C SER A 119 -28.74 -27.06 24.71
N VAL A 120 -29.60 -26.74 23.75
CA VAL A 120 -29.31 -26.02 22.53
C VAL A 120 -29.22 -24.53 22.87
N GLY A 121 -28.21 -23.84 22.35
CA GLY A 121 -28.30 -22.40 22.10
C GLY A 121 -27.18 -21.54 22.70
N HIS A 122 -25.97 -21.59 22.15
CA HIS A 122 -24.92 -20.57 22.35
C HIS A 122 -24.28 -20.15 21.01
N GLY A 123 -25.09 -19.67 20.06
CA GLY A 123 -24.61 -19.04 18.82
C GLY A 123 -24.78 -17.51 18.79
N ALA A 124 -25.60 -16.95 19.68
CA ALA A 124 -25.97 -15.52 19.63
C ALA A 124 -25.14 -14.63 20.58
N SER A 125 -24.66 -15.17 21.71
CA SER A 125 -23.96 -14.39 22.74
C SER A 125 -22.56 -13.94 22.29
N GLY A 126 -21.83 -14.79 21.56
CA GLY A 126 -20.52 -14.45 20.98
C GLY A 126 -20.60 -13.36 19.90
N ASN A 127 -21.65 -13.37 19.09
CA ASN A 127 -21.84 -12.43 17.98
C ASN A 127 -22.19 -11.00 18.45
N VAL A 128 -22.93 -10.88 19.56
CA VAL A 128 -23.26 -9.57 20.17
C VAL A 128 -22.03 -9.00 20.87
N ALA A 129 -21.25 -9.83 21.56
CA ALA A 129 -19.99 -9.42 22.20
C ALA A 129 -18.93 -8.98 21.17
N ALA A 130 -18.80 -9.71 20.05
CA ALA A 130 -17.91 -9.35 18.95
C ALA A 130 -18.32 -8.01 18.30
N SER A 131 -19.61 -7.81 18.03
CA SER A 131 -20.12 -6.55 17.45
C SER A 131 -19.92 -5.35 18.37
N HIS A 132 -20.10 -5.53 19.69
CA HIS A 132 -19.83 -4.46 20.67
C HIS A 132 -18.33 -4.15 20.78
N THR A 133 -17.48 -5.17 20.66
CA THR A 133 -16.01 -5.01 20.66
C THR A 133 -15.54 -4.26 19.41
N ILE A 134 -16.05 -4.60 18.22
CA ILE A 134 -15.73 -3.89 16.98
C ILE A 134 -16.18 -2.41 17.03
N ARG A 135 -17.39 -2.14 17.56
CA ARG A 135 -17.87 -0.76 17.72
C ARG A 135 -17.04 0.04 18.73
N ALA A 136 -16.59 -0.60 19.81
CA ALA A 136 -15.68 0.01 20.78
C ALA A 136 -14.28 0.28 20.18
N LEU A 137 -13.76 -0.64 19.35
CA LEU A 137 -12.47 -0.47 18.67
C LEU A 137 -12.50 0.64 17.60
N MET A 138 -13.57 0.70 16.81
CA MET A 138 -13.78 1.76 15.80
C MET A 138 -13.89 3.16 16.42
N THR A 139 -14.54 3.27 17.60
CA THR A 139 -14.63 4.53 18.34
C THR A 139 -13.32 4.89 19.03
N PHE A 140 -12.51 3.91 19.46
CA PHE A 140 -11.23 4.18 20.11
C PHE A 140 -10.12 4.57 19.12
N SER A 141 -9.98 3.86 17.99
CA SER A 141 -8.99 4.15 16.94
C SER A 141 -9.15 5.56 16.36
N THR A 142 -10.40 6.00 16.14
CA THR A 142 -10.71 7.36 15.68
C THR A 142 -10.38 8.43 16.72
N THR A 143 -10.52 8.13 18.02
CA THR A 143 -10.19 9.07 19.10
C THR A 143 -8.66 9.20 19.30
N SER A 144 -7.92 8.10 19.13
CA SER A 144 -6.46 8.07 19.21
C SER A 144 -5.81 8.88 18.08
N MET A 145 -6.30 8.76 16.84
CA MET A 145 -5.83 9.57 15.71
C MET A 145 -6.33 11.03 15.76
N ALA A 146 -7.58 11.30 16.17
CA ALA A 146 -8.07 12.68 16.29
C ALA A 146 -7.36 13.49 17.38
N ALA A 147 -6.94 12.84 18.48
CA ALA A 147 -6.11 13.47 19.51
C ALA A 147 -4.69 13.78 19.00
N ALA A 148 -4.12 12.92 18.14
CA ALA A 148 -2.82 13.16 17.50
C ALA A 148 -2.86 14.32 16.50
N VAL A 149 -3.90 14.40 15.66
CA VAL A 149 -4.09 15.50 14.68
C VAL A 149 -4.37 16.84 15.39
N SER A 150 -5.15 16.84 16.47
CA SER A 150 -5.44 18.05 17.25
C SER A 150 -4.22 18.59 18.01
N ALA A 151 -3.21 17.76 18.28
CA ALA A 151 -1.96 18.19 18.90
C ALA A 151 -0.97 18.82 17.90
N THR A 152 -1.14 18.56 16.60
CA THR A 152 -0.30 19.12 15.53
C THR A 152 -0.85 20.42 14.93
N GLU A 153 -2.13 20.75 15.15
CA GLU A 153 -2.74 21.99 14.67
C GLU A 153 -2.60 23.15 15.67
N GLY A 154 -1.39 23.71 15.70
CA GLY A 154 -1.07 24.94 16.43
C GLY A 154 -0.54 26.04 15.53
N ASN A 155 -1.37 26.58 14.62
CA ASN A 155 -1.45 28.00 14.21
C ASN A 155 -1.98 28.19 12.76
N GLY A 156 -3.16 28.83 12.62
CA GLY A 156 -3.52 29.57 11.38
C GLY A 156 -4.95 29.32 10.85
N PRO A 157 -5.85 30.33 10.79
CA PRO A 157 -7.28 30.12 10.60
C PRO A 157 -7.76 30.45 9.18
N LEU A 158 -8.69 29.67 8.59
CA LEU A 158 -9.73 30.17 7.64
C LEU A 158 -10.88 29.13 7.56
N HIS A 159 -12.06 29.43 8.14
CA HIS A 159 -13.28 29.81 7.39
C HIS A 159 -13.39 29.24 5.97
N SER A 160 -14.41 28.42 5.67
CA SER A 160 -15.76 28.90 5.32
C SER A 160 -16.65 27.76 4.80
N SER A 161 -17.90 27.73 5.27
CA SER A 161 -18.94 26.81 4.82
C SER A 161 -19.43 27.12 3.41
N CYS A 162 -19.78 26.08 2.63
CA CYS A 162 -20.85 26.22 1.64
C CYS A 162 -21.67 24.92 1.53
N ARG A 163 -22.96 25.05 1.88
CA ARG A 163 -24.02 24.05 1.70
C ARG A 163 -24.44 24.01 0.23
N TYR A 164 -24.67 22.83 -0.32
CA TYR A 164 -25.68 22.63 -1.37
C TYR A 164 -26.44 21.31 -1.16
N ARG A 165 -27.76 21.40 -1.29
CA ARG A 165 -28.78 20.38 -1.04
C ARG A 165 -29.68 20.29 -2.28
N GLY A 166 -29.99 19.08 -2.74
CA GLY A 166 -31.09 18.77 -3.68
C GLY A 166 -30.83 17.44 -4.39
N MET A 167 -31.44 16.31 -4.02
CA MET A 167 -32.80 15.79 -4.27
C MET A 167 -33.17 15.49 -5.73
N GLY A 168 -33.55 14.21 -5.97
CA GLY A 168 -34.39 13.70 -7.08
C GLY A 168 -33.69 12.63 -7.93
N SER A 169 -33.81 11.31 -7.68
CA SER A 169 -34.95 10.39 -7.90
C SER A 169 -35.26 10.06 -9.39
N GLY A 170 -35.09 8.79 -9.80
CA GLY A 170 -36.11 8.12 -10.63
C GLY A 170 -35.72 7.00 -11.62
N VAL A 171 -35.95 5.74 -11.21
CA VAL A 171 -36.76 4.65 -11.86
C VAL A 171 -36.30 3.86 -13.13
N ALA A 172 -36.32 2.51 -12.96
CA ALA A 172 -36.60 1.34 -13.86
C ALA A 172 -35.69 1.02 -15.06
N GLY A 173 -35.44 -0.24 -15.48
CA GLY A 173 -35.89 -1.58 -15.09
C GLY A 173 -35.89 -2.55 -16.31
N VAL A 174 -35.75 -3.87 -16.06
CA VAL A 174 -36.19 -5.06 -16.86
C VAL A 174 -35.20 -5.82 -17.80
N ASP A 175 -34.87 -7.05 -17.37
CA ASP A 175 -34.79 -8.42 -17.99
C ASP A 175 -34.18 -8.66 -19.40
N ALA A 176 -33.59 -9.80 -19.83
CA ALA A 176 -33.67 -11.22 -19.43
C ALA A 176 -32.53 -12.10 -20.05
N ASP A 177 -32.23 -13.22 -19.37
CA ASP A 177 -31.88 -14.61 -19.79
C ASP A 177 -30.90 -15.03 -20.92
N GLY A 178 -30.00 -15.95 -20.54
CA GLY A 178 -29.95 -17.32 -21.11
C GLY A 178 -28.74 -17.74 -21.97
N GLY A 179 -27.97 -18.76 -21.53
CA GLY A 179 -27.16 -19.58 -22.46
C GLY A 179 -25.87 -20.20 -21.91
N ASN A 180 -25.85 -21.52 -21.78
CA ASN A 180 -24.85 -22.39 -21.15
C ASN A 180 -23.87 -23.00 -22.18
N SER A 181 -22.60 -23.26 -21.85
CA SER A 181 -21.87 -24.51 -22.20
C SER A 181 -20.40 -24.56 -21.73
N ASN A 182 -20.00 -25.78 -21.35
CA ASN A 182 -18.77 -26.23 -20.69
C ASN A 182 -17.53 -26.32 -21.61
N GLY A 183 -16.33 -26.30 -21.00
CA GLY A 183 -15.18 -27.06 -21.54
C GLY A 183 -13.76 -26.65 -21.11
N THR A 184 -13.29 -27.20 -19.96
CA THR A 184 -11.92 -27.70 -19.66
C THR A 184 -10.66 -26.83 -19.86
N GLY A 185 -9.87 -26.70 -18.78
CA GLY A 185 -8.40 -26.50 -18.82
C GLY A 185 -7.87 -25.53 -17.75
N VAL A 186 -7.61 -26.01 -16.53
CA VAL A 186 -7.06 -25.15 -15.45
C VAL A 186 -5.55 -24.99 -15.63
N VAL A 187 -5.16 -23.91 -16.29
CA VAL A 187 -3.85 -23.26 -16.24
C VAL A 187 -3.98 -22.11 -15.23
N ALA A 188 -2.96 -21.90 -14.38
CA ALA A 188 -2.95 -20.83 -13.38
C ALA A 188 -3.18 -19.45 -14.06
N THR A 189 -4.23 -18.74 -13.66
CA THR A 189 -4.63 -17.45 -14.26
C THR A 189 -4.18 -16.24 -13.43
N PRO A 190 -3.77 -15.14 -14.08
CA PRO A 190 -3.71 -13.82 -13.47
C PRO A 190 -5.13 -13.24 -13.28
N PHE A 191 -5.30 -12.37 -12.29
CA PHE A 191 -6.61 -11.98 -11.71
C PHE A 191 -7.38 -10.94 -12.56
N VAL A 192 -8.72 -11.07 -12.67
CA VAL A 192 -9.63 -10.17 -13.42
C VAL A 192 -10.86 -9.80 -12.56
N TYR A 193 -11.23 -8.52 -12.58
CA TYR A 193 -12.26 -7.83 -11.78
C TYR A 193 -13.74 -8.18 -12.12
N ARG A 194 -14.62 -8.27 -11.10
CA ARG A 194 -16.09 -8.17 -11.19
C ARG A 194 -16.69 -7.53 -9.91
N GLY A 195 -17.39 -6.40 -10.04
CA GLY A 195 -18.34 -5.89 -9.01
C GLY A 195 -19.67 -6.68 -9.00
N PRO A 196 -20.71 -6.39 -8.15
CA PRO A 196 -21.08 -5.08 -7.56
C PRO A 196 -21.78 -5.08 -6.16
N SER A 197 -22.18 -3.87 -5.71
CA SER A 197 -23.40 -3.44 -4.96
C SER A 197 -23.78 -3.93 -3.53
N ALA A 198 -23.55 -3.03 -2.56
CA ALA A 198 -24.43 -2.53 -1.48
C ALA A 198 -24.94 -3.38 -0.26
N VAL A 199 -24.77 -2.73 0.92
CA VAL A 199 -25.36 -2.85 2.29
C VAL A 199 -24.71 -3.85 3.27
N PRO A 200 -24.31 -3.40 4.50
CA PRO A 200 -23.45 -4.17 5.40
C PRO A 200 -24.22 -5.28 6.13
N SER A 201 -24.05 -6.50 5.64
CA SER A 201 -24.11 -7.72 6.44
C SER A 201 -22.66 -8.16 6.74
N LEU A 202 -22.45 -9.13 7.65
CA LEU A 202 -21.13 -9.72 7.92
C LEU A 202 -20.27 -9.72 6.65
N ALA A 203 -19.02 -9.23 6.74
CA ALA A 203 -18.00 -9.20 5.69
C ALA A 203 -18.45 -10.04 4.49
N SER A 204 -18.81 -9.40 3.37
CA SER A 204 -19.35 -10.10 2.21
C SER A 204 -18.52 -11.37 2.01
N SER A 205 -19.14 -12.54 1.82
CA SER A 205 -18.38 -13.80 1.83
C SER A 205 -17.16 -13.75 0.89
N ALA A 206 -17.22 -12.93 -0.16
CA ALA A 206 -16.11 -12.61 -1.05
C ALA A 206 -14.93 -11.86 -0.38
N THR A 207 -15.18 -10.83 0.44
CA THR A 207 -14.12 -10.09 1.16
C THR A 207 -13.35 -11.01 2.12
N LEU A 208 -14.04 -11.88 2.86
CA LEU A 208 -13.38 -12.81 3.77
C LEU A 208 -12.54 -13.84 3.00
N VAL A 209 -13.10 -14.40 1.92
CA VAL A 209 -12.36 -15.32 1.03
C VAL A 209 -11.14 -14.64 0.43
N ALA A 210 -11.25 -13.37 0.02
CA ALA A 210 -10.12 -12.60 -0.50
C ALA A 210 -9.00 -12.44 0.55
N TRP A 211 -9.33 -12.16 1.81
CA TRP A 211 -8.35 -12.13 2.90
C TRP A 211 -7.64 -13.49 3.04
N GLU A 212 -8.40 -14.57 3.14
CA GLU A 212 -7.84 -15.92 3.26
C GLU A 212 -6.94 -16.29 2.07
N GLU A 213 -7.33 -15.92 0.84
CA GLU A 213 -6.56 -16.14 -0.36
C GLU A 213 -5.26 -15.37 -0.38
N CYS A 214 -5.31 -14.07 -0.08
CA CYS A 214 -4.12 -13.23 -0.06
C CYS A 214 -3.15 -13.64 1.04
N VAL A 215 -3.64 -13.93 2.25
CA VAL A 215 -2.83 -14.40 3.38
C VAL A 215 -2.16 -15.74 3.04
N ARG A 216 -2.92 -16.68 2.46
CA ARG A 216 -2.38 -17.97 2.04
C ARG A 216 -1.31 -17.83 0.96
N ALA A 217 -1.56 -17.00 -0.06
CA ALA A 217 -0.59 -16.75 -1.12
C ALA A 217 0.70 -16.12 -0.55
N LEU A 218 0.57 -15.15 0.36
CA LEU A 218 1.71 -14.48 0.99
C LEU A 218 2.59 -15.45 1.77
N ARG A 219 2.00 -16.43 2.47
CA ARG A 219 2.73 -17.44 3.23
C ARG A 219 3.73 -18.25 2.38
N TYR A 220 3.44 -18.42 1.10
CA TYR A 220 4.32 -19.14 0.17
C TYR A 220 5.34 -18.23 -0.54
N CYS A 221 5.26 -16.91 -0.33
CA CYS A 221 6.20 -15.96 -0.88
C CYS A 221 7.44 -15.83 0.02
N ALA A 222 8.61 -15.58 -0.59
CA ALA A 222 9.78 -15.16 0.16
C ALA A 222 9.57 -13.74 0.73
N PRO A 223 10.08 -13.45 1.94
CA PRO A 223 10.85 -14.34 2.84
C PRO A 223 10.00 -15.25 3.75
N TYR A 224 8.67 -15.11 3.75
CA TYR A 224 7.76 -15.75 4.71
C TYR A 224 7.71 -17.28 4.64
N ASN A 225 7.99 -17.85 3.47
CA ASN A 225 8.06 -19.30 3.30
C ASN A 225 9.25 -19.94 4.02
N ALA A 226 10.31 -19.17 4.29
CA ALA A 226 11.55 -19.63 4.92
C ALA A 226 11.66 -19.18 6.38
N ASP A 227 11.22 -17.97 6.70
CA ASP A 227 11.31 -17.41 8.06
C ASP A 227 9.95 -17.45 8.78
N ARG A 228 9.80 -18.42 9.68
CA ARG A 228 8.58 -18.58 10.50
C ARG A 228 8.38 -17.42 11.48
N SER A 229 9.44 -16.79 11.95
CA SER A 229 9.34 -15.66 12.88
C SER A 229 8.80 -14.42 12.18
N GLN A 230 9.33 -14.14 10.98
CA GLN A 230 8.84 -13.06 10.13
C GLN A 230 7.40 -13.32 9.67
N TRP A 231 7.06 -14.56 9.29
CA TRP A 231 5.68 -14.91 8.98
C TRP A 231 4.73 -14.66 10.17
N LYS A 232 5.07 -15.10 11.38
CA LYS A 232 4.21 -14.86 12.57
C LYS A 232 3.98 -13.37 12.82
N ARG A 233 5.00 -12.54 12.61
CA ARG A 233 4.90 -11.08 12.72
C ARG A 233 3.94 -10.52 11.68
N MET A 234 4.12 -10.91 10.41
CA MET A 234 3.24 -10.52 9.32
C MET A 234 1.79 -11.00 9.54
N GLU A 235 1.59 -12.25 9.93
CA GLU A 235 0.28 -12.85 10.20
C GLU A 235 -0.47 -12.08 11.29
N SER A 236 0.20 -11.66 12.37
CA SER A 236 -0.40 -10.82 13.40
C SER A 236 -0.77 -9.42 12.89
N ALA A 237 0.05 -8.81 12.02
CA ALA A 237 -0.29 -7.53 11.40
C ALA A 237 -1.52 -7.65 10.47
N LEU A 238 -1.57 -8.70 9.66
CA LEU A 238 -2.69 -8.99 8.75
C LEU A 238 -3.98 -9.30 9.50
N ALA A 239 -3.91 -10.02 10.62
CA ALA A 239 -5.06 -10.26 11.49
C ALA A 239 -5.68 -8.95 12.00
N ALA A 240 -4.84 -8.00 12.45
CA ALA A 240 -5.29 -6.68 12.87
C ALA A 240 -5.88 -5.86 11.71
N LEU A 241 -5.25 -5.89 10.52
CA LEU A 241 -5.77 -5.25 9.31
C LEU A 241 -7.13 -5.83 8.89
N GLN A 242 -7.28 -7.16 8.91
CA GLN A 242 -8.54 -7.82 8.57
C GLN A 242 -9.66 -7.44 9.54
N MET A 243 -9.35 -7.29 10.83
CA MET A 243 -10.31 -6.81 11.83
C MET A 243 -10.75 -5.36 11.55
N MET A 244 -9.80 -4.48 11.23
CA MET A 244 -10.07 -3.07 10.94
C MET A 244 -10.84 -2.89 9.62
N TYR A 245 -10.49 -3.68 8.61
CA TYR A 245 -10.98 -3.58 7.23
C TYR A 245 -11.80 -4.80 6.82
N CYS A 246 -12.69 -5.27 7.70
CA CYS A 246 -13.50 -6.46 7.43
C CYS A 246 -14.58 -6.24 6.34
N ASN A 247 -14.94 -4.99 6.05
CA ASN A 247 -16.02 -4.64 5.13
C ASN A 247 -15.54 -3.85 3.89
N VAL A 248 -14.25 -3.93 3.55
CA VAL A 248 -13.72 -3.28 2.34
C VAL A 248 -13.95 -4.14 1.09
N SER A 249 -13.78 -3.54 -0.09
CA SER A 249 -13.84 -4.27 -1.36
C SER A 249 -12.72 -5.31 -1.47
N VAL A 250 -12.91 -6.32 -2.32
CA VAL A 250 -11.88 -7.33 -2.60
C VAL A 250 -10.57 -6.70 -3.09
N ASP A 251 -10.66 -5.66 -3.92
CA ASP A 251 -9.49 -4.95 -4.43
C ASP A 251 -8.72 -4.21 -3.31
N HIS A 252 -9.45 -3.63 -2.36
CA HIS A 252 -8.83 -3.01 -1.18
C HIS A 252 -8.15 -4.04 -0.29
N VAL A 253 -8.68 -5.25 -0.15
CA VAL A 253 -8.00 -6.34 0.56
C VAL A 253 -6.67 -6.67 -0.11
N GLN A 254 -6.66 -6.86 -1.42
CA GLN A 254 -5.44 -7.15 -2.17
C GLN A 254 -4.40 -6.04 -2.00
N LEU A 255 -4.83 -4.79 -2.12
CA LEU A 255 -3.95 -3.65 -1.93
C LEU A 255 -3.40 -3.56 -0.50
N LEU A 256 -4.24 -3.75 0.53
CA LEU A 256 -3.80 -3.76 1.93
C LEU A 256 -2.72 -4.83 2.17
N VAL A 257 -2.87 -6.03 1.59
CA VAL A 257 -1.86 -7.10 1.70
C VAL A 257 -0.58 -6.75 0.95
N LEU A 258 -0.68 -6.12 -0.23
CA LEU A 258 0.48 -5.63 -0.98
C LEU A 258 1.25 -4.55 -0.21
N LEU A 259 0.53 -3.56 0.34
CA LEU A 259 1.12 -2.50 1.17
C LEU A 259 1.79 -3.09 2.42
N ALA A 260 1.12 -4.04 3.10
CA ALA A 260 1.66 -4.72 4.27
C ALA A 260 2.96 -5.47 3.93
N ARG A 261 2.96 -6.22 2.82
CA ARG A 261 4.16 -6.93 2.34
C ARG A 261 5.32 -5.97 2.08
N GLN A 262 5.06 -4.83 1.45
CA GLN A 262 6.11 -3.84 1.19
C GLN A 262 6.64 -3.26 2.51
N LEU A 263 5.75 -2.81 3.41
CA LEU A 263 6.12 -2.10 4.63
C LEU A 263 6.74 -3.01 5.71
N ASP A 264 6.37 -4.29 5.81
CA ASP A 264 7.02 -5.24 6.75
C ASP A 264 8.53 -5.40 6.52
N ARG A 265 9.04 -5.06 5.33
CA ARG A 265 10.49 -5.10 5.05
C ARG A 265 11.27 -4.04 5.83
N ILE A 266 10.62 -2.96 6.27
CA ILE A 266 11.24 -1.86 7.01
C ILE A 266 10.67 -1.69 8.42
N SER A 267 9.54 -2.31 8.73
CA SER A 267 8.93 -2.28 10.06
C SER A 267 9.70 -3.12 11.08
N SER A 268 9.77 -2.61 12.32
CA SER A 268 10.41 -3.33 13.42
C SER A 268 9.49 -4.42 14.01
N SER A 269 8.18 -4.15 14.08
CA SER A 269 7.18 -4.98 14.74
C SER A 269 5.92 -5.17 13.89
N ALA A 270 5.07 -6.14 14.28
CA ALA A 270 3.76 -6.35 13.63
C ALA A 270 2.85 -5.13 13.78
N ARG A 271 2.91 -4.50 14.95
CA ARG A 271 2.20 -3.25 15.28
C ARG A 271 2.60 -2.14 14.32
N ASP A 272 3.91 -1.94 14.11
CA ASP A 272 4.40 -0.88 13.24
C ASP A 272 3.96 -1.11 11.79
N THR A 273 4.00 -2.36 11.31
CA THR A 273 3.42 -2.72 9.99
C THR A 273 1.94 -2.36 9.94
N PHE A 274 1.15 -2.74 10.94
CA PHE A 274 -0.28 -2.44 11.00
C PHE A 274 -0.55 -0.94 10.95
N PHE A 275 0.03 -0.13 11.85
CA PHE A 275 -0.26 1.31 11.91
C PHE A 275 0.27 2.06 10.70
N THR A 276 1.41 1.67 10.14
CA THR A 276 1.97 2.30 8.94
C THR A 276 1.10 2.02 7.71
N VAL A 277 0.63 0.77 7.54
CA VAL A 277 -0.33 0.42 6.48
C VAL A 277 -1.66 1.13 6.69
N HIS A 278 -2.18 1.12 7.92
CA HIS A 278 -3.44 1.79 8.27
C HIS A 278 -3.39 3.28 7.97
N ALA A 279 -2.34 3.98 8.39
CA ALA A 279 -2.17 5.41 8.15
C ALA A 279 -2.10 5.70 6.65
N LEU A 280 -1.24 4.99 5.91
CA LEU A 280 -1.13 5.17 4.46
C LEU A 280 -2.46 4.91 3.75
N PHE A 281 -3.11 3.78 4.03
CA PHE A 281 -4.38 3.43 3.41
C PHE A 281 -5.48 4.43 3.75
N ASN A 282 -5.55 4.88 5.00
CA ASN A 282 -6.52 5.88 5.43
C ASN A 282 -6.39 7.18 4.62
N VAL A 283 -5.18 7.73 4.48
CA VAL A 283 -4.94 8.93 3.66
C VAL A 283 -5.34 8.67 2.20
N LEU A 284 -4.96 7.54 1.62
CA LEU A 284 -5.30 7.20 0.24
C LEU A 284 -6.82 7.08 -0.03
N THR A 285 -7.61 6.81 1.01
CA THR A 285 -9.09 6.70 0.95
C THR A 285 -9.84 7.99 1.33
N GLN A 286 -9.13 9.05 1.75
CA GLN A 286 -9.75 10.35 2.02
C GLN A 286 -10.31 10.99 0.75
N ASP A 287 -11.30 11.87 0.90
CA ASP A 287 -11.98 12.57 -0.18
C ASP A 287 -10.99 13.18 -1.19
N GLY A 288 -11.16 12.84 -2.46
CA GLY A 288 -10.32 13.32 -3.57
C GLY A 288 -9.08 12.48 -3.87
N ASN A 289 -8.65 11.61 -2.95
CA ASN A 289 -7.56 10.67 -3.21
C ASN A 289 -8.04 9.45 -4.00
N ILE A 290 -7.10 8.78 -4.68
CA ILE A 290 -7.41 7.81 -5.73
C ILE A 290 -8.20 6.57 -5.26
N LEU A 291 -8.18 6.24 -3.96
CA LEU A 291 -8.90 5.09 -3.40
C LEU A 291 -10.18 5.49 -2.66
N HIS A 292 -10.61 6.74 -2.76
CA HIS A 292 -11.82 7.22 -2.08
C HIS A 292 -13.07 6.44 -2.51
N ASP A 293 -13.35 6.44 -3.81
CA ASP A 293 -14.45 5.71 -4.42
C ASP A 293 -14.17 5.44 -5.91
N ASP A 294 -15.04 4.64 -6.53
CA ASP A 294 -14.93 4.26 -7.93
C ASP A 294 -14.95 5.49 -8.84
N GLN A 295 -15.76 6.51 -8.55
CA GLN A 295 -15.88 7.72 -9.39
C GLN A 295 -14.58 8.54 -9.38
N THR A 296 -13.93 8.63 -8.23
CA THR A 296 -12.65 9.30 -8.04
C THR A 296 -11.56 8.56 -8.79
N LEU A 297 -11.51 7.23 -8.67
CA LEU A 297 -10.58 6.40 -9.45
C LEU A 297 -10.78 6.59 -10.96
N GLN A 298 -12.02 6.61 -11.44
CA GLN A 298 -12.32 6.85 -12.86
C GLN A 298 -11.81 8.23 -13.33
N THR A 299 -11.96 9.24 -12.48
CA THR A 299 -11.47 10.60 -12.76
C THR A 299 -9.94 10.61 -12.87
N HIS A 300 -9.24 9.96 -11.93
CA HIS A 300 -7.78 9.83 -11.97
C HIS A 300 -7.30 9.04 -13.20
N CYS A 301 -7.97 7.95 -13.56
CA CYS A 301 -7.70 7.19 -14.79
C CYS A 301 -7.88 8.04 -16.06
N GLY A 302 -8.97 8.81 -16.13
CA GLY A 302 -9.23 9.72 -17.25
C GLY A 302 -8.17 10.81 -17.38
N ASN A 303 -7.81 11.44 -16.26
CA ASN A 303 -6.73 12.43 -16.20
C ASN A 303 -5.41 11.82 -16.66
N PHE A 304 -5.06 10.64 -16.16
CA PHE A 304 -3.84 9.94 -16.55
C PHE A 304 -3.81 9.64 -18.06
N LEU A 305 -4.89 9.14 -18.65
CA LEU A 305 -4.94 8.88 -20.10
C LEU A 305 -4.80 10.15 -20.94
N MET A 306 -5.45 11.24 -20.52
CA MET A 306 -5.31 12.53 -21.18
C MET A 306 -3.84 12.97 -21.15
N LEU A 307 -3.18 12.87 -20.00
CA LEU A 307 -1.75 13.17 -19.87
C LEU A 307 -0.87 12.22 -20.70
N PHE A 308 -1.20 10.92 -20.72
CA PHE A 308 -0.47 9.92 -21.48
C PHE A 308 -0.51 10.24 -22.98
N ARG A 309 -1.69 10.57 -23.50
CA ARG A 309 -1.85 11.04 -24.88
C ARG A 309 -1.10 12.35 -25.14
N ALA A 310 -1.11 13.29 -24.19
CA ALA A 310 -0.47 14.59 -24.37
C ALA A 310 1.06 14.55 -24.30
N VAL A 311 1.63 13.64 -23.50
CA VAL A 311 3.07 13.57 -23.21
C VAL A 311 3.76 12.49 -24.03
N LEU A 312 3.10 11.37 -24.33
CA LEU A 312 3.67 10.19 -24.98
C LEU A 312 2.78 9.70 -26.13
N LEU A 313 2.39 10.61 -27.03
CA LEU A 313 1.45 10.32 -28.12
C LEU A 313 1.79 9.07 -28.95
N PRO A 314 3.04 8.86 -29.43
CA PRO A 314 3.35 7.67 -30.24
C PRO A 314 3.07 6.37 -29.50
N LEU A 315 3.38 6.33 -28.20
CA LEU A 315 3.15 5.15 -27.37
C LEU A 315 1.65 4.95 -27.07
N TYR A 316 0.92 6.03 -26.84
CA TYR A 316 -0.53 6.00 -26.68
C TYR A 316 -1.24 5.45 -27.94
N GLU A 317 -0.81 5.89 -29.13
CA GLU A 317 -1.35 5.42 -30.40
C GLU A 317 -1.07 3.93 -30.59
N HIS A 318 0.15 3.47 -30.28
CA HIS A 318 0.50 2.05 -30.28
C HIS A 318 -0.41 1.22 -29.38
N PHE A 319 -0.61 1.64 -28.11
CA PHE A 319 -1.50 0.96 -27.18
C PHE A 319 -2.93 0.86 -27.72
N THR A 320 -3.38 1.89 -28.44
CA THR A 320 -4.70 1.92 -29.07
C THR A 320 -4.78 0.95 -30.26
N VAL A 321 -3.74 0.90 -31.10
CA VAL A 321 -3.64 -0.02 -32.25
C VAL A 321 -3.63 -1.48 -31.81
N GLU A 322 -2.86 -1.79 -30.76
CA GLU A 322 -2.80 -3.13 -30.15
C GLU A 322 -4.09 -3.52 -29.41
N GLY A 323 -5.07 -2.60 -29.29
CA GLY A 323 -6.35 -2.89 -28.65
C GLY A 323 -6.25 -3.06 -27.13
N LEU A 324 -5.30 -2.37 -26.50
CA LEU A 324 -5.17 -2.32 -25.05
C LEU A 324 -6.19 -1.34 -24.47
N THR A 325 -7.12 -1.85 -23.66
CA THR A 325 -8.15 -1.04 -23.04
C THR A 325 -7.66 -0.44 -21.72
N THR A 326 -8.20 0.72 -21.35
CA THR A 326 -7.82 1.43 -20.12
C THR A 326 -7.90 0.55 -18.87
N TRP A 327 -8.99 -0.21 -18.73
CA TRP A 327 -9.29 -0.97 -17.50
C TRP A 327 -8.35 -2.14 -17.26
N GLU A 328 -7.67 -2.63 -18.30
CA GLU A 328 -6.76 -3.77 -18.19
C GLU A 328 -5.48 -3.43 -17.42
N TRP A 329 -5.05 -2.15 -17.38
CA TRP A 329 -3.74 -1.80 -16.81
C TRP A 329 -3.70 -0.48 -16.04
N VAL A 330 -4.50 0.53 -16.40
CA VAL A 330 -4.40 1.87 -15.81
C VAL A 330 -4.81 1.87 -14.33
N PRO A 331 -6.00 1.36 -13.95
CA PRO A 331 -6.41 1.38 -12.55
C PRO A 331 -5.38 0.69 -11.65
N SER A 332 -4.94 -0.51 -12.05
CA SER A 332 -3.99 -1.29 -11.28
C SER A 332 -2.61 -0.64 -11.22
N LEU A 333 -2.14 0.03 -12.28
CA LEU A 333 -0.88 0.79 -12.26
C LEU A 333 -0.95 1.98 -11.29
N LEU A 334 -2.07 2.69 -11.28
CA LEU A 334 -2.24 3.87 -10.44
C LEU A 334 -2.48 3.52 -8.97
N THR A 335 -3.18 2.42 -8.65
CA THR A 335 -3.53 2.06 -7.28
C THR A 335 -2.50 1.19 -6.57
N CYS A 336 -1.66 0.43 -7.30
CA CYS A 336 -0.63 -0.39 -6.66
C CYS A 336 0.60 0.42 -6.21
N PHE A 337 0.75 1.67 -6.65
CA PHE A 337 1.93 2.50 -6.36
C PHE A 337 3.27 1.79 -6.65
N PHE A 338 3.29 1.02 -7.75
CA PHE A 338 4.35 0.10 -8.19
C PHE A 338 4.66 -1.11 -7.30
N VAL A 339 3.95 -1.28 -6.19
CA VAL A 339 4.10 -2.46 -5.33
C VAL A 339 3.73 -3.72 -6.12
N GLY A 340 4.62 -4.71 -6.08
CA GLY A 340 4.44 -5.97 -6.81
C GLY A 340 4.81 -5.91 -8.29
N ARG A 341 5.11 -4.72 -8.85
CA ARG A 341 5.56 -4.55 -10.24
C ARG A 341 7.04 -4.23 -10.36
N LEU A 342 7.55 -3.43 -9.43
CA LEU A 342 8.98 -3.11 -9.32
C LEU A 342 9.64 -3.92 -8.22
N HIS A 343 10.97 -3.99 -8.30
CA HIS A 343 11.76 -4.50 -7.19
C HIS A 343 11.53 -3.61 -5.95
N PRO A 344 11.34 -4.20 -4.75
CA PRO A 344 10.84 -3.48 -3.60
C PRO A 344 11.75 -2.35 -3.10
N ASP A 345 13.06 -2.38 -3.40
CA ASP A 345 13.97 -1.27 -3.07
C ASP A 345 13.76 -0.04 -3.97
N ASP A 346 13.33 -0.25 -5.23
CA ASP A 346 12.97 0.87 -6.11
C ASP A 346 11.66 1.51 -5.68
N VAL A 347 10.70 0.68 -5.24
CA VAL A 347 9.44 1.17 -4.66
C VAL A 347 9.73 2.07 -3.45
N PHE A 348 10.61 1.65 -2.55
CA PHE A 348 11.01 2.50 -1.42
C PHE A 348 11.66 3.80 -1.86
N ALA A 349 12.60 3.78 -2.81
CA ALA A 349 13.23 5.00 -3.30
C ALA A 349 12.22 6.00 -3.90
N LEU A 350 11.18 5.52 -4.60
CA LEU A 350 10.10 6.37 -5.10
C LEU A 350 9.24 6.90 -3.94
N TRP A 351 8.90 6.04 -2.99
CA TRP A 351 8.06 6.40 -1.84
C TRP A 351 8.75 7.36 -0.87
N ASP A 352 10.07 7.31 -0.73
CA ASP A 352 10.85 8.29 0.06
C ASP A 352 10.48 9.72 -0.37
N CYS A 353 10.41 9.95 -1.69
CA CYS A 353 9.99 11.23 -2.27
C CYS A 353 8.47 11.47 -2.15
N TYR A 354 7.65 10.46 -2.44
CA TYR A 354 6.20 10.62 -2.40
C TYR A 354 5.68 10.98 -1.01
N LEU A 355 6.23 10.34 0.02
CA LEU A 355 5.86 10.57 1.41
C LEU A 355 6.43 11.88 1.96
N ALA A 356 7.59 12.32 1.46
CA ALA A 356 8.16 13.62 1.82
C ALA A 356 7.26 14.80 1.39
N ASP A 357 6.61 14.69 0.23
CA ASP A 357 5.70 15.70 -0.31
C ASP A 357 4.21 15.43 -0.01
N MET A 358 3.92 14.41 0.80
CA MET A 358 2.54 14.03 1.11
C MET A 358 1.83 15.13 1.90
N ASN A 359 0.63 15.47 1.43
CA ASN A 359 -0.33 16.31 2.13
C ASN A 359 -1.69 15.59 2.18
N GLU A 360 -2.60 16.05 3.05
CA GLU A 360 -3.88 15.39 3.30
C GLU A 360 -4.78 15.27 2.06
N HIS A 361 -4.70 16.24 1.14
CA HIS A 361 -5.58 16.30 -0.03
C HIS A 361 -4.98 15.70 -1.32
N GLN A 362 -3.68 15.36 -1.31
CA GLN A 362 -2.96 14.86 -2.48
C GLN A 362 -1.93 13.81 -2.02
N ALA A 363 -2.42 12.66 -1.61
CA ALA A 363 -1.56 11.53 -1.28
C ALA A 363 -0.94 10.95 -2.55
N MET A 364 0.37 10.71 -2.52
CA MET A 364 1.11 10.16 -3.65
C MET A 364 0.93 10.97 -4.95
N ALA A 365 0.78 12.30 -4.85
CA ALA A 365 0.43 13.20 -5.96
C ALA A 365 1.35 13.09 -7.19
N LEU A 366 2.62 12.71 -6.97
CA LEU A 366 3.62 12.59 -8.03
C LEU A 366 3.51 11.26 -8.81
N HIS A 367 2.75 10.28 -8.28
CA HIS A 367 2.66 8.93 -8.84
C HIS A 367 2.17 8.87 -10.30
N PRO A 368 1.10 9.58 -10.72
CA PRO A 368 0.69 9.56 -12.13
C PRO A 368 1.79 10.04 -13.09
N TYR A 369 2.59 11.01 -12.67
CA TYR A 369 3.71 11.52 -13.46
C TYR A 369 4.91 10.57 -13.45
N ALA A 370 5.15 9.86 -12.35
CA ALA A 370 6.15 8.81 -12.29
C ALA A 370 5.77 7.61 -13.18
N CYS A 371 4.48 7.26 -13.27
CA CYS A 371 3.97 6.30 -14.25
C CYS A 371 4.28 6.73 -15.68
N LEU A 372 4.04 8.01 -16.03
CA LEU A 372 4.41 8.54 -17.35
C LEU A 372 5.93 8.54 -17.58
N ALA A 373 6.72 8.91 -16.57
CA ALA A 373 8.17 8.88 -16.66
C ALA A 373 8.69 7.45 -16.88
N MET A 374 8.12 6.46 -16.20
CA MET A 374 8.39 5.04 -16.38
C MET A 374 8.06 4.58 -17.80
N LEU A 375 6.84 4.84 -18.29
CA LEU A 375 6.44 4.50 -19.66
C LEU A 375 7.36 5.14 -20.70
N SER A 376 7.76 6.39 -20.45
CA SER A 376 8.68 7.11 -21.31
C SER A 376 10.10 6.55 -21.28
N SER A 377 10.54 5.93 -20.17
CA SER A 377 11.85 5.26 -20.09
C SER A 377 11.86 3.91 -20.80
N MET A 378 10.69 3.28 -20.94
CA MET A 378 10.52 1.97 -21.57
C MET A 378 9.96 2.06 -22.99
N THR A 379 9.86 3.26 -23.57
CA THR A 379 9.15 3.49 -24.86
C THR A 379 9.69 2.62 -25.99
N GLU A 380 11.01 2.49 -26.11
CA GLU A 380 11.63 1.65 -27.15
C GLU A 380 11.21 0.18 -27.05
N VAL A 381 11.09 -0.36 -25.84
CA VAL A 381 10.67 -1.75 -25.61
C VAL A 381 9.16 -1.90 -25.85
N LEU A 382 8.38 -0.92 -25.40
CA LEU A 382 6.91 -1.01 -25.45
C LEU A 382 6.35 -0.76 -26.85
N ILE A 383 7.04 0.00 -27.71
CA ILE A 383 6.57 0.25 -29.09
C ILE A 383 6.72 -0.96 -30.01
N GLU A 384 7.61 -1.89 -29.66
CA GLU A 384 7.83 -3.14 -30.39
C GLU A 384 6.93 -4.28 -29.89
N ALA A 385 6.32 -4.12 -28.72
CA ALA A 385 5.55 -5.15 -28.03
C ALA A 385 4.11 -5.24 -28.54
N ASP A 386 3.59 -6.45 -28.69
CA ASP A 386 2.16 -6.70 -28.92
C ASP A 386 1.31 -6.53 -27.65
N LYS A 387 -0.02 -6.62 -27.74
CA LYS A 387 -0.93 -6.52 -26.58
C LYS A 387 -0.53 -7.39 -25.36
N THR A 388 -0.14 -8.64 -25.59
CA THR A 388 0.17 -9.58 -24.49
C THR A 388 1.51 -9.23 -23.85
N GLU A 389 2.49 -8.88 -24.67
CA GLU A 389 3.81 -8.42 -24.23
C GLU A 389 3.73 -7.09 -23.49
N LEU A 390 2.88 -6.16 -23.95
CA LEU A 390 2.59 -4.90 -23.26
C LEU A 390 2.06 -5.15 -21.85
N LEU A 391 1.03 -5.97 -21.69
CA LEU A 391 0.48 -6.32 -20.38
C LEU A 391 1.54 -6.97 -19.50
N TYR A 392 2.30 -7.92 -20.04
CA TYR A 392 3.38 -8.58 -19.32
C TYR A 392 4.44 -7.60 -18.82
N CYS A 393 4.90 -6.68 -19.68
CA CYS A 393 5.87 -5.65 -19.31
C CYS A 393 5.34 -4.70 -18.25
N LEU A 394 4.06 -4.30 -18.33
CA LEU A 394 3.42 -3.41 -17.37
C LEU A 394 3.19 -4.05 -16.00
N GLU A 395 3.07 -5.37 -15.94
CA GLU A 395 3.00 -6.16 -14.70
C GLU A 395 4.38 -6.46 -14.10
N HIS A 396 5.40 -6.64 -14.95
CA HIS A 396 6.76 -7.05 -14.57
C HIS A 396 7.79 -6.01 -15.00
N LEU A 397 7.81 -4.88 -14.29
CA LEU A 397 8.69 -3.76 -14.63
C LEU A 397 10.16 -4.10 -14.31
N PRO A 398 11.11 -3.70 -15.18
CA PRO A 398 12.53 -3.89 -14.92
C PRO A 398 13.00 -3.00 -13.76
N ARG A 399 14.23 -3.22 -13.28
CA ARG A 399 14.91 -2.30 -12.35
C ARG A 399 15.00 -0.92 -13.02
N LEU A 400 14.59 0.12 -12.31
CA LEU A 400 14.58 1.49 -12.82
C LEU A 400 15.67 2.33 -12.14
N ASP A 401 16.21 3.31 -12.86
CA ASP A 401 16.90 4.45 -12.24
C ASP A 401 15.83 5.37 -11.64
N THR A 402 15.47 5.10 -10.39
CA THR A 402 14.40 5.83 -9.68
C THR A 402 14.68 7.32 -9.59
N ALA A 403 15.94 7.74 -9.46
CA ALA A 403 16.31 9.15 -9.44
C ALA A 403 16.02 9.82 -10.79
N ALA A 404 16.33 9.16 -11.90
CA ALA A 404 15.97 9.65 -13.23
C ALA A 404 14.45 9.69 -13.45
N ILE A 405 13.72 8.67 -13.00
CA ILE A 405 12.25 8.63 -13.05
C ILE A 405 11.66 9.80 -12.27
N MET A 406 12.13 10.06 -11.04
CA MET A 406 11.64 11.16 -10.21
C MET A 406 11.92 12.53 -10.82
N ARG A 407 13.15 12.78 -11.30
CA ARG A 407 13.47 14.03 -12.01
C ARG A 407 12.55 14.24 -13.21
N LYS A 408 12.32 13.20 -14.00
CA LYS A 408 11.44 13.27 -15.17
C LYS A 408 9.97 13.47 -14.76
N ALA A 409 9.50 12.83 -13.70
CA ALA A 409 8.14 13.00 -13.17
C ALA A 409 7.89 14.46 -12.75
N VAL A 410 8.83 15.08 -12.03
CA VAL A 410 8.75 16.49 -11.65
C VAL A 410 8.68 17.40 -12.88
N LEU A 411 9.54 17.17 -13.88
CA LEU A 411 9.52 17.94 -15.14
C LEU A 411 8.19 17.78 -15.91
N ILE A 412 7.64 16.57 -15.95
CA ILE A 412 6.32 16.34 -16.57
C ILE A 412 5.25 17.11 -15.81
N ARG A 413 5.23 17.04 -14.47
CA ARG A 413 4.27 17.77 -13.63
C ARG A 413 4.33 19.28 -13.88
N GLU A 414 5.52 19.87 -13.87
CA GLU A 414 5.73 21.29 -14.17
C GLU A 414 5.27 21.67 -15.58
N SER A 415 5.55 20.81 -16.58
CA SER A 415 5.05 21.02 -17.94
C SER A 415 3.52 20.95 -18.02
N VAL A 416 2.87 20.09 -17.23
CA VAL A 416 1.43 19.91 -17.22
C VAL A 416 0.73 21.13 -16.64
N TYR A 417 1.24 21.67 -15.52
CA TYR A 417 0.70 22.88 -14.90
C TYR A 417 0.94 24.12 -15.74
N SER A 418 2.13 24.30 -16.32
CA SER A 418 2.41 25.44 -17.19
C SER A 418 1.55 25.47 -18.46
N LYS A 419 1.11 24.30 -18.95
CA LYS A 419 0.19 24.17 -20.08
C LYS A 419 -1.29 24.25 -19.68
N GLY A 420 -1.60 24.34 -18.38
CA GLY A 420 -2.97 24.36 -17.87
C GLY A 420 -3.76 23.07 -18.16
N LEU A 421 -3.06 21.94 -18.32
CA LEU A 421 -3.71 20.64 -18.60
C LEU A 421 -4.45 20.09 -17.37
N LEU A 422 -3.99 20.44 -16.16
CA LEU A 422 -4.67 20.22 -14.90
C LEU A 422 -4.56 21.48 -14.05
N SER A 423 -5.59 21.81 -13.27
CA SER A 423 -5.49 22.81 -12.21
C SER A 423 -4.79 22.19 -11.00
N GLY A 424 -3.78 22.88 -10.45
CA GLY A 424 -3.02 22.46 -9.28
C GLY A 424 -3.84 22.39 -7.99
#